data_AF-A0A6B2X8A6-F1
#
_entry.id   AF-A0A6B2X8A6-F1
#
_cell.length_a   1.000
_cell.length_b   1.000
_cell.length_c   1.000
_cell.angle_alpha   90.00
_cell.angle_beta   90.00
_cell.angle_gamma   90.00
#
_symmetry.space_group_name_H-M   'P 1'
#
loop_
_entity.id
_entity.type
_entity.pdbx_description
1 polymer ?
#
loop_
_entity_poly.entity_id
_entity_poly.type
_entity_poly.pdbx_seq_one_letter_code
_entity_poly.pdbx_strand_id
1 'polypeptide(L)'
;MSAFLQQLPALIGVVIGALGSYLAVVRGDRARFQREQAARWDERKLAVYADYARTLKKSVTLAYRTASHFGIDRHPHPLTPEEALPLLTEATIARDPAGEALILLGSPEVVERARTWVVVLLEMEAFLRAGTRDQAAWQALVDRQRGGREGYYAAVREDLALPPGHSARWPLAPAAQNPPGQR
;
A
#
# COMPACT_ATOMS: atom_id res chain seq x y z
N MET A 1 -31.52 -21.94 66.15
CA MET A 1 -30.58 -20.89 65.69
C MET A 1 -29.45 -21.56 64.90
N SER A 2 -29.59 -21.80 63.58
CA SER A 2 -28.44 -22.19 62.70
C SER A 2 -28.75 -22.34 61.19
N ALA A 3 -30.00 -22.27 60.71
CA ALA A 3 -30.31 -22.47 59.29
C ALA A 3 -29.54 -21.50 58.36
N PHE A 4 -29.34 -20.25 58.79
CA PHE A 4 -28.53 -19.26 58.09
C PHE A 4 -27.04 -19.64 58.04
N LEU A 5 -26.48 -20.11 59.16
CA LEU A 5 -25.09 -20.56 59.23
C LEU A 5 -24.85 -21.82 58.37
N GLN A 6 -25.84 -22.70 58.24
CA GLN A 6 -25.79 -23.86 57.34
C GLN A 6 -25.89 -23.49 55.84
N GLN A 7 -26.48 -22.34 55.51
CA GLN A 7 -26.64 -21.86 54.13
C GLN A 7 -25.49 -20.96 53.66
N LEU A 8 -24.65 -20.47 54.57
CA LEU A 8 -23.48 -19.65 54.25
C LEU A 8 -22.54 -20.30 53.21
N PRO A 9 -22.19 -21.61 53.29
CA PRO A 9 -21.34 -22.23 52.27
C PRO A 9 -21.94 -22.18 50.87
N ALA A 10 -23.25 -22.40 50.75
CA ALA A 10 -23.96 -22.34 49.48
C ALA A 10 -24.02 -20.91 48.92
N LEU A 11 -24.30 -19.92 49.78
CA LEU A 11 -24.28 -18.50 49.40
C LEU A 11 -22.89 -18.05 48.94
N ILE A 12 -21.83 -18.45 49.65
CA ILE A 12 -20.45 -18.18 49.25
C ILE A 12 -20.14 -18.81 47.89
N GLY A 13 -20.57 -20.05 47.65
CA GLY A 13 -20.42 -20.72 46.36
C GLY A 13 -21.10 -19.97 45.21
N VAL A 14 -22.31 -19.46 45.41
CA VAL A 14 -23.03 -18.65 44.41
C VAL A 14 -22.32 -17.32 44.15
N VAL A 15 -21.85 -16.63 45.19
CA VAL A 15 -21.12 -15.37 45.02
C VAL A 15 -19.82 -15.60 44.25
N ILE A 16 -19.05 -16.63 44.59
CA ILE A 16 -17.82 -16.99 43.87
C ILE A 16 -18.13 -17.38 42.42
N GLY A 17 -19.18 -18.18 42.19
CA GLY A 17 -19.61 -18.57 40.85
C GLY A 17 -20.06 -17.38 40.00
N ALA A 18 -20.80 -16.45 40.59
CA ALA A 18 -21.24 -15.21 39.93
C ALA A 18 -20.05 -14.29 39.62
N LEU A 19 -19.11 -14.13 40.55
CA LEU A 19 -17.90 -13.32 40.34
C LEU A 19 -17.00 -13.94 39.26
N GLY A 20 -16.81 -15.26 39.29
CA GLY A 20 -16.05 -16.00 38.28
C GLY A 20 -16.68 -15.88 36.89
N SER A 21 -18.00 -16.01 36.81
CA SER A 21 -18.75 -15.84 35.56
C SER A 21 -18.64 -14.42 35.02
N TYR A 22 -18.79 -13.40 35.88
CA TYR A 22 -18.64 -12.00 35.50
C TYR A 22 -17.24 -11.70 34.96
N LEU A 23 -16.19 -12.14 35.64
CA LEU A 23 -14.80 -11.94 35.20
C LEU A 23 -14.51 -12.65 33.88
N ALA A 24 -15.03 -13.86 33.68
CA ALA A 24 -14.91 -14.59 32.43
C ALA A 24 -15.58 -13.84 31.26
N VAL A 25 -16.79 -13.31 31.47
CA VAL A 25 -17.54 -12.53 30.48
C VAL A 25 -16.79 -11.23 30.15
N VAL A 26 -16.40 -10.43 31.16
CA VAL A 26 -15.70 -9.16 30.94
C VAL A 26 -14.37 -9.35 30.20
N ARG A 27 -13.62 -10.42 30.53
CA ARG A 27 -12.36 -10.74 29.84
C ARG A 27 -12.61 -11.17 28.39
N GLY A 28 -13.66 -11.96 28.15
CA GLY A 28 -14.09 -12.38 26.81
C GLY A 28 -14.49 -11.19 25.94
N ASP A 29 -15.33 -10.29 26.47
CA ASP A 29 -15.79 -9.09 25.78
C ASP A 29 -14.63 -8.14 25.49
N ARG A 30 -13.71 -7.95 26.44
CA ARG A 30 -12.51 -7.14 26.22
C ARG A 30 -11.62 -7.74 25.12
N ALA A 31 -11.39 -9.05 25.14
CA ALA A 31 -10.60 -9.72 24.10
C ALA A 31 -11.28 -9.65 22.71
N ARG A 32 -12.61 -9.75 22.67
CA ARG A 32 -13.40 -9.57 21.45
C ARG A 32 -13.30 -8.13 20.93
N PHE A 33 -13.53 -7.14 21.79
CA PHE A 33 -13.45 -5.72 21.42
C PHE A 33 -12.06 -5.32 20.92
N GLN A 34 -10.98 -5.82 21.55
CA GLN A 34 -9.62 -5.57 21.09
C GLN A 34 -9.35 -6.18 19.71
N ARG A 35 -9.84 -7.40 19.45
CA ARG A 35 -9.73 -8.03 18.12
C ARG A 35 -10.50 -7.27 17.05
N GLU A 36 -11.73 -6.83 17.36
CA GLU A 36 -12.55 -6.05 16.43
C GLU A 36 -11.92 -4.68 16.13
N GLN A 37 -11.34 -4.00 17.13
CA GLN A 37 -10.60 -2.76 16.92
C GLN A 37 -9.33 -2.97 16.10
N ALA A 38 -8.56 -4.02 16.36
CA ALA A 38 -7.37 -4.36 15.58
C ALA A 38 -7.72 -4.61 14.11
N ALA A 39 -8.76 -5.41 13.84
CA ALA A 39 -9.21 -5.68 12.47
C ALA A 39 -9.64 -4.39 11.72
N ARG A 40 -10.37 -3.48 12.39
CA ARG A 40 -10.74 -2.19 11.80
C ARG A 40 -9.55 -1.29 11.54
N TRP A 41 -8.53 -1.37 12.39
CA TRP A 41 -7.29 -0.62 12.23
C TRP A 41 -6.50 -1.12 11.02
N ASP A 42 -6.37 -2.43 10.87
CA ASP A 42 -5.70 -3.07 9.73
C ASP A 42 -6.42 -2.76 8.41
N GLU A 43 -7.76 -2.78 8.41
CA GLU A 43 -8.55 -2.39 7.23
C GLU A 43 -8.31 -0.94 6.82
N ARG A 44 -8.30 -0.01 7.79
CA ARG A 44 -8.01 1.42 7.54
C ARG A 44 -6.59 1.62 7.01
N LYS A 45 -5.60 0.96 7.62
CA LYS A 45 -4.20 0.98 7.15
C LYS A 45 -4.09 0.46 5.72
N LEU A 46 -4.69 -0.69 5.43
CA LEU A 46 -4.69 -1.26 4.08
C LEU A 46 -5.30 -0.30 3.06
N ALA A 47 -6.42 0.36 3.40
CA ALA A 47 -7.04 1.34 2.53
C ALA A 47 -6.10 2.52 2.22
N VAL A 48 -5.45 3.08 3.25
CA VAL A 48 -4.45 4.16 3.10
C VAL A 48 -3.27 3.70 2.24
N TYR A 49 -2.72 2.52 2.53
CA TYR A 49 -1.58 1.98 1.80
C TYR A 49 -1.89 1.72 0.32
N ALA A 50 -3.09 1.21 0.05
CA ALA A 50 -3.55 0.95 -1.31
C ALA A 50 -3.83 2.24 -2.08
N ASP A 51 -4.40 3.25 -1.43
CA ASP A 51 -4.71 4.53 -2.07
C ASP A 51 -3.44 5.31 -2.44
N TYR A 52 -2.47 5.36 -1.53
CA TYR A 52 -1.16 5.94 -1.83
C TYR A 52 -0.43 5.22 -2.97
N ALA A 53 -0.46 3.88 -3.00
CA ALA A 53 0.11 3.12 -4.10
C ALA A 53 -0.57 3.41 -5.44
N ARG A 54 -1.90 3.64 -5.42
CA ARG A 54 -2.69 3.97 -6.61
C ARG A 54 -2.32 5.33 -7.17
N THR A 55 -2.15 6.35 -6.32
CA THR A 55 -1.76 7.70 -6.76
C THR A 55 -0.37 7.67 -7.41
N LEU A 56 0.61 7.00 -6.80
CA LEU A 56 1.95 6.85 -7.38
C LEU A 56 1.91 6.06 -8.70
N LYS A 57 1.13 4.98 -8.79
CA LYS A 57 1.00 4.18 -10.02
C LYS A 57 0.42 5.01 -11.18
N LYS A 58 -0.51 5.93 -10.90
CA LYS A 58 -1.03 6.86 -11.92
C LYS A 58 0.10 7.71 -12.49
N SER A 59 0.91 8.35 -11.65
CA SER A 59 2.06 9.17 -12.10
C SER A 59 3.12 8.35 -12.84
N VAL A 60 3.47 7.15 -12.37
CA VAL A 60 4.41 6.24 -13.07
C VAL A 60 3.89 5.88 -14.47
N THR A 61 2.59 5.60 -14.59
CA THR A 61 1.98 5.27 -15.89
C THR A 61 2.06 6.47 -16.85
N LEU A 62 1.78 7.67 -16.37
CA LEU A 62 1.91 8.89 -17.17
C LEU A 62 3.38 9.11 -17.60
N ALA A 63 4.33 8.91 -16.69
CA ALA A 63 5.75 9.01 -17.01
C ALA A 63 6.18 8.03 -18.10
N TYR A 64 5.73 6.77 -18.05
CA TYR A 64 6.01 5.78 -19.12
C TYR A 64 5.40 6.18 -20.46
N ARG A 65 4.19 6.75 -20.47
CA ARG A 65 3.53 7.23 -21.68
C ARG A 65 4.27 8.42 -22.31
N THR A 66 4.72 9.36 -21.49
CA THR A 66 5.54 10.50 -21.95
C THR A 66 6.92 10.05 -22.43
N ALA A 67 7.56 9.10 -21.74
CA ALA A 67 8.81 8.51 -22.17
C ALA A 67 8.69 7.80 -23.54
N SER A 68 7.56 7.13 -23.79
CA SER A 68 7.27 6.51 -25.08
C SER A 68 7.17 7.55 -26.21
N HIS A 69 6.62 8.74 -25.95
CA HIS A 69 6.65 9.84 -26.92
C HIS A 69 8.07 10.27 -27.30
N PHE A 70 9.01 10.24 -26.35
CA PHE A 70 10.42 10.51 -26.63
C PHE A 70 11.18 9.34 -27.26
N GLY A 71 10.51 8.19 -27.48
CA GLY A 71 11.11 6.98 -28.04
C GLY A 71 12.02 6.23 -27.08
N ILE A 72 12.01 6.56 -25.78
CA ILE A 72 12.86 5.92 -24.76
C ILE A 72 12.12 4.85 -23.93
N ASP A 73 10.81 4.69 -24.15
CA ASP A 73 10.00 3.63 -23.56
C ASP A 73 9.11 2.99 -24.64
N ARG A 74 8.55 1.81 -24.37
CA ARG A 74 7.73 1.03 -25.32
C ARG A 74 6.25 1.03 -24.96
N HIS A 75 5.79 1.96 -24.15
CA HIS A 75 4.38 2.04 -23.80
C HIS A 75 3.50 2.18 -25.07
N PRO A 76 2.46 1.34 -25.25
CA PRO A 76 1.68 1.26 -26.51
C PRO A 76 0.85 2.51 -26.82
N HIS A 77 0.59 3.33 -25.80
CA HIS A 77 -0.19 4.57 -25.91
C HIS A 77 0.65 5.78 -25.44
N PRO A 78 1.54 6.30 -26.29
CA PRO A 78 2.36 7.47 -25.96
C PRO A 78 1.48 8.70 -25.66
N LEU A 79 2.02 9.65 -24.89
CA LEU A 79 1.43 10.96 -24.63
C LEU A 79 2.47 12.05 -24.91
N THR A 80 2.08 13.13 -25.57
CA THR A 80 3.00 14.28 -25.69
C THR A 80 3.22 14.93 -24.31
N PRO A 81 4.31 15.69 -24.10
CA PRO A 81 4.53 16.45 -22.88
C PRO A 81 3.38 17.42 -22.56
N GLU A 82 2.80 18.05 -23.58
CA GLU A 82 1.68 18.99 -23.45
C GLU A 82 0.41 18.28 -22.96
N GLU A 83 0.11 17.09 -23.49
CA GLU A 83 -1.04 16.27 -23.07
C GLU A 83 -0.83 15.69 -21.66
N ALA A 84 0.42 15.34 -21.32
CA ALA A 84 0.76 14.74 -20.04
C ALA A 84 0.76 15.75 -18.89
N LEU A 85 1.09 17.01 -19.15
CA LEU A 85 1.23 18.05 -18.12
C LEU A 85 -0.02 18.21 -17.22
N PRO A 86 -1.25 18.40 -17.74
CA PRO A 86 -2.43 18.51 -16.89
C PRO A 86 -2.68 17.23 -16.08
N LEU A 87 -2.47 16.05 -16.68
CA LEU A 87 -2.67 14.76 -16.03
C LEU A 87 -1.66 14.51 -14.88
N LEU A 88 -0.40 14.90 -15.09
CA LEU A 88 0.66 14.84 -14.07
C LEU A 88 0.38 15.82 -12.92
N THR A 89 -0.15 17.00 -13.25
CA THR A 89 -0.56 17.99 -12.26
C THR A 89 -1.67 17.46 -11.37
N GLU A 90 -2.73 16.91 -11.97
CA GLU A 90 -3.82 16.25 -11.22
C GLU A 90 -3.32 15.08 -10.36
N ALA A 91 -2.43 14.25 -10.90
CA ALA A 91 -1.87 13.13 -10.17
C ALA A 91 -1.02 13.60 -8.97
N THR A 92 -0.29 14.71 -9.12
CA THR A 92 0.48 15.34 -8.03
C THR A 92 -0.46 15.86 -6.94
N ILE A 93 -1.51 16.61 -7.30
CA ILE A 93 -2.51 17.13 -6.36
C ILE A 93 -3.20 15.98 -5.60
N ALA A 94 -3.52 14.88 -6.29
CA ALA A 94 -4.14 13.72 -5.66
C ALA A 94 -3.21 12.95 -4.71
N ARG A 95 -1.88 13.06 -4.90
CA ARG A 95 -0.90 12.39 -4.04
C ARG A 95 -0.85 13.01 -2.65
N ASP A 96 -1.03 14.32 -2.51
CA ASP A 96 -0.89 15.03 -1.24
C ASP A 96 -1.83 14.49 -0.15
N PRO A 97 -3.17 14.43 -0.32
CA PRO A 97 -4.05 13.90 0.72
C PRO A 97 -3.80 12.42 1.03
N ALA A 98 -3.42 11.61 0.03
CA ALA A 98 -3.05 10.22 0.24
C ALA A 98 -1.73 10.09 1.02
N GLY A 99 -0.77 11.00 0.79
CA GLY A 99 0.48 11.08 1.51
C GLY A 99 0.29 11.52 2.96
N GLU A 100 -0.55 12.51 3.22
CA GLU A 100 -0.90 12.93 4.58
C GLU A 100 -1.56 11.80 5.37
N ALA A 101 -2.53 11.10 4.76
CA ALA A 101 -3.14 9.93 5.37
C ALA A 101 -2.12 8.82 5.68
N LEU A 102 -1.15 8.60 4.79
CA LEU A 102 -0.06 7.66 4.99
C LEU A 102 0.83 8.05 6.18
N ILE A 103 1.18 9.33 6.31
CA ILE A 103 1.98 9.83 7.43
C ILE A 103 1.23 9.67 8.77
N LEU A 104 -0.08 9.90 8.77
CA LEU A 104 -0.91 9.84 9.98
C LEU A 104 -1.16 8.41 10.48
N LEU A 105 -1.34 7.45 9.57
CA LEU A 105 -1.80 6.10 9.91
C LEU A 105 -0.77 5.00 9.62
N GLY A 106 0.21 5.29 8.78
CA GLY A 106 1.25 4.34 8.40
C GLY A 106 2.30 4.15 9.48
N SER A 107 2.94 2.98 9.48
CA SER A 107 4.12 2.79 10.31
C SER A 107 5.34 3.54 9.74
N PRO A 108 6.31 3.93 10.59
CA PRO A 108 7.49 4.66 10.14
C PRO A 108 8.24 3.99 8.99
N GLU A 109 8.37 2.66 9.02
CA GLU A 109 9.04 1.90 7.95
C GLU A 109 8.27 1.99 6.62
N VAL A 110 6.94 1.86 6.64
CA VAL A 110 6.13 2.00 5.42
C VAL A 110 6.25 3.41 4.85
N VAL A 111 6.22 4.44 5.70
CA VAL A 111 6.39 5.84 5.30
C VAL A 111 7.77 6.06 4.65
N GLU A 112 8.84 5.51 5.23
CA GLU A 112 10.19 5.66 4.67
C GLU A 112 10.35 4.94 3.32
N ARG A 113 9.76 3.75 3.16
CA ARG A 113 9.75 3.05 1.85
C ARG A 113 8.90 3.78 0.81
N ALA A 114 7.78 4.36 1.21
CA ALA A 114 6.99 5.24 0.35
C ALA A 114 7.80 6.46 -0.11
N ARG A 115 8.54 7.10 0.82
CA ARG A 115 9.44 8.21 0.51
C ARG A 115 10.48 7.83 -0.54
N THR A 116 11.09 6.65 -0.39
CA THR A 116 12.05 6.13 -1.37
C THR A 116 11.42 5.99 -2.76
N TRP A 117 10.19 5.47 -2.85
CA TRP A 117 9.50 5.32 -4.13
C TRP A 117 9.12 6.67 -4.76
N VAL A 118 8.55 7.61 -3.99
CA VAL A 118 8.15 8.91 -4.54
C VAL A 118 9.35 9.75 -5.00
N VAL A 119 10.49 9.67 -4.31
CA VAL A 119 11.72 10.37 -4.75
C VAL A 119 12.13 9.93 -6.15
N VAL A 120 12.14 8.62 -6.42
CA VAL A 120 12.47 8.12 -7.77
C VAL A 120 11.44 8.58 -8.81
N LEU A 121 10.16 8.63 -8.46
CA LEU A 121 9.14 9.18 -9.35
C LEU A 121 9.39 10.66 -9.68
N LEU A 122 9.75 11.48 -8.70
CA LEU A 122 10.08 12.88 -8.92
C LEU A 122 11.31 13.05 -9.82
N GLU A 123 12.30 12.18 -9.68
CA GLU A 123 13.45 12.15 -10.59
C GLU A 123 13.06 11.76 -12.03
N MET A 124 12.12 10.80 -12.20
CA MET A 124 11.56 10.46 -13.51
C MET A 124 10.82 11.64 -14.14
N GLU A 125 10.01 12.37 -13.36
CA GLU A 125 9.30 13.56 -13.84
C GLU A 125 10.29 14.68 -14.24
N ALA A 126 11.34 14.89 -13.44
CA ALA A 126 12.39 15.85 -13.76
C ALA A 126 13.15 15.47 -15.05
N PHE A 127 13.49 14.18 -15.22
CA PHE A 127 14.14 13.66 -16.42
C PHE A 127 13.32 13.95 -17.69
N LEU A 128 12.01 13.69 -17.63
CA LEU A 128 11.09 13.93 -18.76
C LEU A 128 10.89 15.41 -19.04
N ARG A 129 10.79 16.24 -18.00
CA ARG A 129 10.67 17.70 -18.12
C ARG A 129 11.90 18.34 -18.77
N ALA A 130 13.08 17.77 -18.52
CA ALA A 130 14.32 18.20 -19.18
C ALA A 130 14.40 17.81 -20.66
N GLY A 131 13.46 16.99 -21.17
CA GLY A 131 13.48 16.51 -22.56
C GLY A 131 14.63 15.54 -22.86
N THR A 132 15.19 14.90 -21.83
CA THR A 132 16.34 13.99 -21.96
C THR A 132 15.91 12.72 -22.69
N ARG A 133 16.72 12.26 -23.66
CA ARG A 133 16.45 11.06 -24.47
C ARG A 133 17.46 9.93 -24.24
N ASP A 134 18.09 9.92 -23.07
CA ASP A 134 19.02 8.87 -22.68
C ASP A 134 18.27 7.62 -22.20
N GLN A 135 18.27 6.60 -23.06
CA GLN A 135 17.65 5.30 -22.80
C GLN A 135 18.23 4.60 -21.56
N ALA A 136 19.54 4.68 -21.34
CA ALA A 136 20.21 3.97 -20.26
C ALA A 136 19.88 4.62 -18.91
N ALA A 137 19.92 5.96 -18.86
CA ALA A 137 19.51 6.72 -17.68
C ALA A 137 18.02 6.48 -17.35
N TRP A 138 17.15 6.45 -18.36
CA TRP A 138 15.74 6.11 -18.18
C TRP A 138 15.56 4.70 -17.61
N GLN A 139 16.26 3.70 -18.15
CA GLN A 139 16.18 2.32 -17.66
C GLN A 139 16.64 2.20 -16.21
N ALA A 140 17.70 2.92 -15.81
CA ALA A 140 18.14 2.97 -14.43
C ALA A 140 17.08 3.56 -13.48
N LEU A 141 16.36 4.60 -13.91
CA LEU A 141 15.22 5.16 -13.17
C LEU A 141 14.06 4.16 -13.07
N VAL A 142 13.75 3.45 -14.15
CA VAL A 142 12.73 2.40 -14.17
C VAL A 142 13.06 1.29 -13.17
N ASP A 143 14.31 0.83 -13.12
CA ASP A 143 14.72 -0.24 -12.20
C ASP A 143 14.70 0.24 -10.74
N ARG A 144 15.15 1.47 -10.47
CA ARG A 144 15.02 2.08 -9.14
C ARG A 144 13.55 2.27 -8.73
N GLN A 145 12.68 2.65 -9.65
CA GLN A 145 11.25 2.81 -9.39
C GLN A 145 10.62 1.46 -9.02
N ARG A 146 10.97 0.39 -9.75
CA ARG A 146 10.52 -0.98 -9.46
C ARG A 146 11.00 -1.44 -8.09
N GLY A 147 12.28 -1.21 -7.77
CA GLY A 147 12.84 -1.50 -6.45
C GLY A 147 12.15 -0.73 -5.32
N GLY A 148 11.88 0.56 -5.52
CA GLY A 148 11.12 1.38 -4.56
C GLY A 148 9.71 0.85 -4.32
N ARG A 149 9.00 0.47 -5.39
CA ARG A 149 7.66 -0.16 -5.29
C ARG A 149 7.71 -1.50 -4.55
N GLU A 150 8.66 -2.37 -4.91
CA GLU A 150 8.85 -3.67 -4.25
C GLU A 150 9.14 -3.49 -2.75
N GLY A 151 10.01 -2.54 -2.38
CA GLY A 151 10.30 -2.20 -0.99
C GLY A 151 9.09 -1.67 -0.22
N TYR A 152 8.29 -0.79 -0.84
CA TYR A 152 7.05 -0.31 -0.24
C TYR A 152 6.05 -1.44 0.02
N TYR A 153 5.83 -2.32 -0.96
CA TYR A 153 4.92 -3.46 -0.78
C TYR A 153 5.42 -4.47 0.24
N ALA A 154 6.73 -4.69 0.34
CA ALA A 154 7.30 -5.53 1.40
C ALA A 154 6.99 -4.97 2.79
N ALA A 155 7.27 -3.67 3.01
CA ALA A 155 6.99 -3.01 4.29
C ALA A 155 5.50 -3.00 4.64
N VAL A 156 4.61 -2.76 3.67
CA VAL A 156 3.15 -2.82 3.88
C VAL A 156 2.70 -4.20 4.35
N ARG A 157 3.25 -5.26 3.74
CA ARG A 157 2.91 -6.64 4.12
C ARG A 157 3.41 -6.99 5.50
N GLU A 158 4.62 -6.55 5.85
CA GLU A 158 5.18 -6.72 7.19
C GLU A 158 4.35 -5.98 8.24
N ASP A 159 3.96 -4.72 7.99
CA ASP A 159 3.14 -3.93 8.92
C ASP A 159 1.76 -4.53 9.17
N LEU A 160 1.18 -5.19 8.16
CA LEU A 160 -0.12 -5.86 8.25
C LEU A 160 0.00 -7.35 8.63
N ALA A 161 1.19 -7.82 9.02
CA ALA A 161 1.48 -9.22 9.34
C ALA A 161 1.02 -10.22 8.25
N LEU A 162 1.11 -9.82 6.99
CA LEU A 162 0.78 -10.64 5.83
C LEU A 162 1.99 -11.53 5.46
N PRO A 163 1.76 -12.75 4.94
CA PRO A 163 2.84 -13.62 4.48
C PRO A 163 3.67 -12.96 3.35
N PRO A 164 4.85 -13.48 2.98
CA PRO A 164 5.62 -12.95 1.85
C PRO A 164 4.76 -12.83 0.58
N GLY A 165 4.97 -11.74 -0.16
CA GLY A 165 4.18 -11.40 -1.34
C GLY A 165 4.68 -12.06 -2.62
N HIS A 166 3.81 -12.14 -3.62
CA HIS A 166 4.24 -12.46 -4.98
C HIS A 166 4.87 -11.22 -5.64
N SER A 167 5.93 -11.40 -6.42
CA SER A 167 6.64 -10.29 -7.08
C SER A 167 5.78 -9.55 -8.12
N ALA A 168 4.66 -10.14 -8.53
CA ALA A 168 3.79 -9.64 -9.61
C ALA A 168 4.57 -9.40 -10.92
N ARG A 169 5.67 -10.13 -11.11
CA ARG A 169 6.41 -10.16 -12.37
C ARG A 169 5.78 -11.23 -13.26
N TRP A 170 4.75 -10.84 -14.00
CA TRP A 170 4.17 -11.72 -15.01
C TRP A 170 5.15 -11.87 -16.17
N PRO A 171 5.52 -13.10 -16.56
CA PRO A 171 6.25 -13.31 -17.80
C PRO A 171 5.35 -12.88 -18.96
N LEU A 172 5.70 -11.77 -19.60
CA LEU A 172 5.04 -11.38 -20.84
C LEU A 172 5.63 -12.23 -21.96
N ALA A 173 4.77 -12.89 -22.75
CA ALA A 173 5.22 -13.49 -23.99
C ALA A 173 5.87 -12.40 -24.86
N PRO A 174 6.99 -12.67 -25.54
CA PRO A 174 7.55 -11.72 -26.50
C PRO A 174 6.44 -11.36 -27.49
N ALA A 175 6.21 -10.06 -27.70
CA ALA A 175 5.29 -9.61 -28.74
C ALA A 175 5.70 -10.30 -30.05
N ALA A 176 4.77 -11.04 -30.66
CA ALA A 176 5.01 -11.71 -31.92
C ALA A 176 5.55 -10.67 -32.91
N GLN A 177 6.81 -10.82 -33.32
CA GLN A 177 7.36 -10.04 -34.40
C GLN A 177 6.54 -10.42 -35.63
N ASN A 178 5.64 -9.52 -36.07
CA ASN A 178 4.97 -9.72 -37.34
C ASN A 178 6.09 -9.85 -38.39
N PRO A 179 6.17 -10.98 -39.13
CA PRO A 179 7.19 -11.12 -40.15
C PRO A 179 7.02 -10.02 -41.20
N PRO A 180 8.11 -9.38 -41.66
CA PRO A 180 8.04 -8.39 -42.71
C PRO A 180 7.58 -9.08 -44.00
N GLY A 181 6.36 -8.78 -44.43
CA GLY A 181 5.85 -9.11 -45.74
C GLY A 181 4.83 -10.23 -45.77
N GLN A 182 3.55 -9.85 -45.76
CA GLN A 182 2.57 -10.42 -46.69
C GLN A 182 1.65 -9.29 -47.21
N ARG A 183 2.01 -8.82 -48.41
CA ARG A 183 1.23 -8.12 -49.46
C ARG A 183 0.62 -6.75 -49.16
#